data_AF-A0A7V3L5Z9-F1
#
_entry.id   AF-A0A7V3L5Z9-F1
#
_cell.length_a   1.000
_cell.length_b   1.000
_cell.length_c   1.000
_cell.angle_alpha   90.00
_cell.angle_beta   90.00
_cell.angle_gamma   90.00
#
_symmetry.space_group_name_H-M   'P 1'
#
loop_
_entity.id
_entity.type
_entity.pdbx_description
1 polymer ?
#
loop_
_entity_poly.entity_id
_entity_poly.type
_entity_poly.pdbx_seq_one_letter_code
_entity_poly.pdbx_strand_id
1 'polypeptide(L)'
;MAMTSYERVLRTLERKQVDLLPACVSPWGATVERWKREGYIREDEDVYEHFGQDLRTGGWLNSTADLDFQPVVIEETEETILTLDGNGAKLRRHKLHDSTPEHVDFTVKDRR
;
A
#
# COMPACT_ATOMS: atom_id res chain seq x y z
N MET A 1 -8.59 26.72 19.75
CA MET A 1 -9.71 25.97 19.17
C MET A 1 -9.12 24.70 18.57
N ALA A 2 -9.78 23.56 18.77
CA ALA A 2 -9.34 22.30 18.17
C ALA A 2 -9.51 22.39 16.64
N MET A 3 -8.45 22.06 15.91
CA MET A 3 -8.47 21.94 14.44
C MET A 3 -9.05 20.57 14.06
N THR A 4 -9.65 20.51 12.88
CA THR A 4 -10.03 19.27 12.22
C THR A 4 -8.80 18.57 11.64
N SER A 5 -8.94 17.28 11.31
CA SER A 5 -7.90 16.51 10.61
C SER A 5 -7.48 17.15 9.29
N TYR A 6 -8.46 17.64 8.51
CA TYR A 6 -8.21 18.35 7.27
C TYR A 6 -7.38 19.63 7.48
N GLU A 7 -7.75 20.44 8.46
CA GLU A 7 -7.02 21.68 8.78
C GLU A 7 -5.60 21.40 9.25
N ARG A 8 -5.39 20.35 10.07
CA ARG A 8 -4.04 19.94 10.49
C ARG A 8 -3.18 19.56 9.30
N VAL A 9 -3.65 18.65 8.43
CA VAL A 9 -2.89 18.21 7.25
C VAL A 9 -2.57 19.40 6.34
N LEU A 10 -3.56 20.21 5.99
CA LEU A 10 -3.38 21.36 5.10
C LEU A 10 -2.35 22.36 5.67
N ARG A 11 -2.48 22.73 6.95
CA ARG A 11 -1.57 23.69 7.59
C ARG A 11 -0.15 23.15 7.72
N THR A 12 0.01 21.85 7.99
CA THR A 12 1.34 21.21 8.01
C THR A 12 2.00 21.28 6.63
N LEU A 13 1.27 21.01 5.55
CA LEU A 13 1.80 21.16 4.18
C LEU A 13 2.17 22.61 3.85
N GLU A 14 1.43 23.58 4.39
CA GLU A 14 1.71 25.01 4.29
C GLU A 14 2.79 25.51 5.28
N ARG A 15 3.37 24.62 6.09
CA ARG A 15 4.38 24.96 7.13
C ARG A 15 3.88 25.96 8.18
N LYS A 16 2.60 25.89 8.52
CA LYS A 16 1.96 26.71 9.57
C LYS A 16 1.86 25.92 10.87
N GLN A 17 1.67 26.64 11.99
CA GLN A 17 1.41 26.04 13.29
C GLN A 17 0.11 25.23 13.29
N VAL A 18 0.13 24.08 13.95
CA VAL A 18 -1.00 23.16 14.18
C VAL A 18 -1.18 22.92 15.68
N ASP A 19 -2.36 22.45 16.08
CA ASP A 19 -2.68 22.10 17.47
C ASP A 19 -2.16 20.71 17.87
N LEU A 20 -2.07 19.79 16.91
CA LEU A 20 -1.45 18.46 17.02
C LEU A 20 -0.76 18.11 15.68
N LEU A 21 0.31 17.32 15.73
CA LEU A 21 0.95 16.81 14.52
C LEU A 21 -0.01 15.85 13.79
N PRO A 22 -0.36 16.08 12.50
CA PRO A 22 -1.21 15.16 11.78
C PRO A 22 -0.56 13.79 11.61
N ALA A 23 -1.35 12.73 11.78
CA ALA A 23 -0.90 11.35 11.64
C ALA A 23 -1.42 10.69 10.36
N CYS A 24 -0.54 9.94 9.69
CA CYS A 24 -0.88 9.05 8.58
C CYS A 24 -0.03 7.77 8.70
N VAL A 25 -0.69 6.64 8.96
CA VAL A 25 -0.09 5.30 8.99
C VAL A 25 -0.81 4.42 7.97
N SER A 26 -0.05 3.58 7.27
CA SER A 26 -0.56 2.65 6.27
C SER A 26 -0.10 1.24 6.63
N PRO A 27 -0.72 0.59 7.63
CA PRO A 27 -0.34 -0.75 8.05
C PRO A 27 -0.61 -1.74 6.92
N TRP A 28 0.19 -2.80 6.83
CA TRP A 28 -0.10 -3.92 5.93
C TRP A 28 -1.40 -4.59 6.31
N GLY A 29 -2.15 -5.10 5.33
CA GLY A 29 -3.37 -5.85 5.57
C GLY A 29 -3.14 -7.00 6.55
N ALA A 30 -2.09 -7.81 6.34
CA ALA A 30 -1.74 -8.89 7.26
C ALA A 30 -1.46 -8.42 8.70
N THR A 31 -0.96 -7.19 8.89
CA THR A 31 -0.73 -6.62 10.23
C THR A 31 -2.05 -6.28 10.92
N VAL A 32 -2.98 -5.67 10.18
CA VAL A 32 -4.33 -5.36 10.70
C VAL A 32 -5.07 -6.65 11.06
N GLU A 33 -5.03 -7.66 10.19
CA GLU A 33 -5.63 -8.97 10.45
C GLU A 33 -5.03 -9.68 11.67
N ARG A 34 -3.71 -9.52 11.90
CA ARG A 34 -3.07 -10.02 13.11
C ARG A 34 -3.59 -9.31 14.35
N TRP A 35 -3.65 -7.97 14.35
CA TRP A 35 -4.15 -7.19 15.49
C TRP A 35 -5.60 -7.52 15.83
N LYS A 36 -6.43 -7.83 14.82
CA LYS A 36 -7.80 -8.33 15.03
C LYS A 36 -7.83 -9.68 15.74
N ARG A 37 -7.06 -10.66 15.25
CA ARG A 37 -6.95 -11.98 15.90
C ARG A 37 -6.42 -11.93 17.33
N GLU A 38 -5.52 -11.00 17.60
CA GLU A 38 -4.94 -10.77 18.94
C GLU A 38 -5.88 -9.98 19.87
N GLY A 39 -6.99 -9.45 19.35
CA GLY A 39 -7.99 -8.72 20.13
C GLY A 39 -7.62 -7.25 20.42
N TYR A 40 -6.60 -6.69 19.74
CA TYR A 40 -6.24 -5.28 19.87
C TYR A 40 -7.18 -4.35 19.09
N ILE A 41 -7.78 -4.84 18.02
CA ILE A 41 -8.74 -4.12 17.16
C ILE A 41 -9.96 -5.04 16.97
N ARG A 42 -11.18 -4.50 17.01
CA ARG A 42 -12.39 -5.31 16.76
C ARG A 42 -12.52 -5.66 15.27
N GLU A 43 -13.25 -6.73 14.96
CA GLU A 43 -13.44 -7.20 13.59
C GLU A 43 -14.04 -6.14 12.65
N ASP A 44 -14.99 -5.36 13.18
CA ASP A 44 -15.73 -4.29 12.51
C ASP A 44 -15.13 -2.89 12.73
N GLU A 45 -14.03 -2.78 13.49
CA GLU A 45 -13.40 -1.51 13.80
C GLU A 45 -12.52 -1.03 12.65
N ASP A 46 -12.71 0.23 12.28
CA ASP A 46 -11.90 0.90 11.30
C ASP A 46 -10.52 1.23 11.91
N VAL A 47 -9.46 0.64 11.36
CA VAL A 47 -8.08 0.83 11.82
C VAL A 47 -7.65 2.31 11.78
N TYR A 48 -8.17 3.10 10.84
CA TYR A 48 -7.84 4.52 10.74
C TYR A 48 -8.51 5.32 11.86
N GLU A 49 -9.77 5.00 12.22
CA GLU A 49 -10.42 5.60 13.38
C GLU A 49 -9.74 5.17 14.69
N HIS A 50 -9.37 3.89 14.81
CA HIS A 50 -8.72 3.34 16.01
C HIS A 50 -7.45 4.12 16.38
N PHE A 51 -6.65 4.51 15.39
CA PHE A 51 -5.43 5.30 15.60
C PHE A 51 -5.64 6.82 15.45
N GLY A 52 -6.88 7.31 15.26
CA GLY A 52 -7.17 8.74 15.10
C GLY A 52 -6.43 9.37 13.91
N GLN A 53 -6.38 8.67 12.77
CA GLN A 53 -5.64 9.10 11.58
C GLN A 53 -6.26 10.35 10.94
N ASP A 54 -5.41 11.31 10.55
CA ASP A 54 -5.87 12.53 9.89
C ASP A 54 -5.93 12.40 8.36
N LEU A 55 -5.34 11.33 7.81
CA LEU A 55 -5.33 11.02 6.38
C LEU A 55 -5.53 9.52 6.15
N ARG A 56 -6.28 9.19 5.09
CA ARG A 56 -6.56 7.81 4.66
C ARG A 56 -6.19 7.65 3.20
N THR A 57 -5.71 6.46 2.83
CA THR A 57 -5.39 6.13 1.44
C THR A 57 -6.57 5.40 0.78
N GLY A 58 -6.80 5.67 -0.50
CA GLY A 58 -7.83 5.01 -1.31
C GLY A 58 -7.30 3.87 -2.19
N GLY A 59 -6.06 3.43 -1.93
CA GLY A 59 -5.33 2.54 -2.82
C GLY A 59 -4.74 3.27 -4.05
N TRP A 60 -4.25 2.48 -4.99
CA TRP A 60 -3.61 2.96 -6.21
C TRP A 60 -4.55 2.79 -7.40
N LEU A 61 -4.57 3.78 -8.29
CA LEU A 61 -5.22 3.62 -9.59
C LEU A 61 -4.48 2.55 -10.39
N ASN A 62 -5.23 1.71 -11.12
CA ASN A 62 -4.61 0.77 -12.04
C ASN A 62 -3.79 1.55 -13.07
N SER A 63 -2.47 1.44 -12.96
CA SER A 63 -1.50 2.15 -13.80
C SER A 63 -0.82 1.20 -14.79
N THR A 64 -1.44 0.05 -15.08
CA THR A 64 -0.93 -0.93 -16.02
C THR A 64 -1.04 -0.39 -17.45
N ALA A 65 0.07 -0.43 -18.20
CA ALA A 65 0.14 0.12 -19.56
C ALA A 65 -0.70 -0.67 -20.57
N ASP A 66 -0.56 -2.00 -20.58
CA ASP A 66 -1.41 -2.91 -21.34
C ASP A 66 -2.42 -3.59 -20.40
N LEU A 67 -3.66 -3.10 -20.42
CA LEU A 67 -4.73 -3.58 -19.55
C LEU A 67 -5.27 -4.96 -19.94
N ASP A 68 -5.08 -5.37 -21.19
CA ASP A 68 -5.56 -6.66 -21.71
C ASP A 68 -4.52 -7.76 -21.52
N PHE A 69 -3.26 -7.39 -21.23
CA PHE A 69 -2.17 -8.32 -20.98
C PHE A 69 -2.46 -9.26 -19.82
N GLN A 70 -2.43 -10.57 -20.08
CA GLN A 70 -2.54 -11.59 -19.04
C GLN A 70 -1.16 -11.90 -18.46
N PRO A 71 -0.95 -11.77 -17.14
CA PRO A 71 0.35 -12.04 -16.52
C PRO A 71 0.89 -13.43 -16.87
N VAL A 72 2.17 -13.49 -17.24
CA VAL A 72 2.84 -14.74 -17.62
C VAL A 72 3.73 -15.20 -16.48
N VAL A 73 3.52 -16.44 -16.00
CA VAL A 73 4.39 -17.06 -14.99
C VAL A 73 5.70 -17.48 -15.63
N ILE A 74 6.82 -16.97 -15.11
CA ILE A 74 8.17 -17.31 -15.56
C ILE A 74 8.76 -18.41 -14.68
N GLU A 75 8.56 -18.30 -13.37
CA GLU A 75 9.05 -19.24 -12.36
C GLU A 75 8.05 -19.25 -11.20
N GLU A 76 7.76 -20.43 -10.66
CA GLU A 76 6.95 -20.58 -9.48
C GLU A 76 7.54 -21.65 -8.57
N THR A 77 7.60 -21.32 -7.28
CA THR A 77 8.00 -22.22 -6.19
C THR A 77 6.87 -22.30 -5.17
N GLU A 78 7.09 -23.07 -4.09
CA GLU A 78 6.16 -23.11 -2.96
C GLU A 78 6.02 -21.72 -2.31
N GLU A 79 7.09 -20.95 -2.25
CA GLU A 79 7.15 -19.70 -1.49
C GLU A 79 7.00 -18.43 -2.35
N THR A 80 7.36 -18.49 -3.63
CA THR A 80 7.43 -17.31 -4.50
C THR A 80 6.91 -17.56 -5.90
N ILE A 81 6.46 -16.49 -6.56
CA ILE A 81 6.02 -16.50 -7.96
C ILE A 81 6.62 -15.30 -8.69
N LEU A 82 7.29 -15.56 -9.81
CA LEU A 82 7.81 -14.55 -10.73
C LEU A 82 6.90 -14.45 -11.94
N THR A 83 6.36 -13.26 -12.17
CA THR A 83 5.44 -12.97 -13.29
C THR A 83 5.95 -11.82 -14.12
N LEU A 84 5.74 -11.91 -15.44
CA LEU A 84 5.75 -10.75 -16.34
C LEU A 84 4.35 -10.14 -16.34
N ASP A 85 4.24 -8.82 -16.11
CA ASP A 85 2.97 -8.10 -16.13
C ASP A 85 2.80 -7.20 -17.37
N GLY A 86 1.63 -6.55 -17.49
CA GLY A 86 1.30 -5.64 -18.59
C GLY A 86 2.07 -4.32 -18.59
N ASN A 87 2.96 -4.09 -17.62
CA ASN A 87 3.94 -3.00 -17.66
C ASN A 87 5.28 -3.46 -18.23
N GLY A 88 5.37 -4.74 -18.62
CA GLY A 88 6.63 -5.34 -19.02
C GLY A 88 7.58 -5.57 -17.84
N ALA A 89 7.11 -5.55 -16.60
CA ALA A 89 7.93 -5.77 -15.41
C ALA A 89 7.92 -7.26 -15.02
N LYS A 90 9.10 -7.80 -14.71
CA LYS A 90 9.25 -9.15 -14.13
C LYS A 90 9.36 -9.01 -12.62
N LEU A 91 8.26 -9.27 -11.93
CA LEU A 91 8.14 -9.06 -10.49
C LEU A 91 8.00 -10.39 -9.76
N ARG A 92 8.89 -10.64 -8.79
CA ARG A 92 8.78 -11.79 -7.88
C ARG A 92 8.04 -11.36 -6.63
N ARG A 93 7.04 -12.14 -6.23
CA ARG A 93 6.23 -11.92 -5.02
C ARG A 93 6.27 -13.14 -4.13
N HIS A 94 6.23 -12.93 -2.82
CA HIS A 94 6.03 -13.98 -1.84
C HIS A 94 4.56 -14.42 -1.82
N LYS A 95 4.32 -15.72 -1.73
CA LYS A 95 2.99 -16.35 -1.62
C LYS A 95 2.50 -16.46 -0.19
N LEU A 96 3.42 -16.42 0.78
CA LEU A 96 3.15 -16.74 2.18
C LEU A 96 2.97 -15.51 3.08
N HIS A 97 3.40 -14.33 2.64
CA HIS A 97 3.31 -13.10 3.42
C HIS A 97 3.38 -11.85 2.53
N ASP A 98 2.87 -10.75 3.06
CA ASP A 98 2.96 -9.43 2.43
C ASP A 98 4.42 -8.94 2.43
N SER A 99 4.89 -8.51 1.27
CA SER A 99 6.21 -7.91 1.09
C SER A 99 6.19 -6.99 -0.12
N THR A 100 7.15 -6.07 -0.19
CA THR A 100 7.42 -5.34 -1.43
C THR A 100 7.89 -6.33 -2.49
N PRO A 101 7.31 -6.34 -3.70
CA PRO A 101 7.78 -7.21 -4.77
C PRO A 101 9.26 -6.97 -5.10
N GLU A 102 9.98 -8.03 -5.41
CA GLU A 102 11.33 -7.94 -5.95
C GLU A 102 11.26 -7.62 -7.44
N HIS A 103 11.96 -6.56 -7.85
CA HIS A 103 12.11 -6.18 -9.25
C HIS A 103 13.25 -7.00 -9.89
N VAL A 104 12.91 -8.08 -10.58
CA VAL A 104 13.90 -9.01 -11.14
C VAL A 104 14.51 -8.45 -12.43
N ASP A 105 13.67 -7.98 -13.35
CA ASP A 105 14.06 -7.40 -14.64
C ASP A 105 12.86 -6.70 -15.31
N PHE A 106 13.11 -5.96 -16.38
CA PHE A 106 12.07 -5.26 -17.15
C PHE A 106 12.30 -5.48 -18.64
N THR A 107 11.23 -5.61 -19.41
CA THR A 107 11.31 -5.68 -20.88
C THR A 107 11.51 -4.29 -21.50
N VAL A 108 10.99 -3.25 -20.86
CA VAL A 108 11.22 -1.85 -21.23
C VAL A 108 12.50 -1.35 -20.54
N LYS A 109 13.59 -1.21 -21.31
CA LYS A 109 14.90 -0.79 -20.79
C LYS A 109 15.37 0.55 -21.33
N ASP A 110 14.79 0.99 -22.43
CA ASP A 110 15.07 2.28 -23.04
C ASP A 110 13.79 2.84 -23.69
N ARG A 111 13.93 3.94 -24.44
CA ARG A 111 12.82 4.67 -25.05
C ARG A 111 12.48 4.19 -26.48
N ARG A 112 13.24 3.23 -27.02
CA ARG A 112 13.14 2.77 -28.40
C ARG A 112 12.22 1.57 -28.53
#